data_AF-A0AB94IR12-F1
#
_entry.id   AF-A0AB94IR12-F1
#
_cell.length_a   1.000
_cell.length_b   1.000
_cell.length_c   1.000
_cell.angle_alpha   90.00
_cell.angle_beta   90.00
_cell.angle_gamma   90.00
#
_symmetry.space_group_name_H-M   'P 1'
#
loop_
_entity.id
_entity.type
_entity.pdbx_description
1 polymer ?
#
loop_
_entity_poly.entity_id
_entity_poly.type
_entity_poly.pdbx_seq_one_letter_code
_entity_poly.pdbx_strand_id
1 'polypeptide(L)'
;MFGLADIIKFLISFFVILPIVTLIHLSGHIFFVTLFGGSEKKITIGSGKRLFSFWNIEVRRYYFWNGACEYKSLRHDTRVTNTKIFLGGSLFNLAGIFLVNTLISQGILDNSVF
;
A
#
# COMPACT_ATOMS: atom_id res chain seq x y z
N MET A 1 -22.01 18.96 -10.27
CA MET A 1 -21.17 20.09 -10.72
C MET A 1 -20.02 20.20 -9.75
N PHE A 2 -18.78 20.31 -10.24
CA PHE A 2 -17.59 20.35 -9.38
C PHE A 2 -17.57 21.66 -8.57
N GLY A 3 -17.63 21.56 -7.25
CA GLY A 3 -17.60 22.69 -6.32
C GLY A 3 -16.29 22.78 -5.54
N LEU A 4 -16.12 23.84 -4.74
CA LEU A 4 -14.95 23.99 -3.85
C LEU A 4 -14.83 22.84 -2.84
N ALA A 5 -15.95 22.28 -2.40
CA ALA A 5 -15.96 21.11 -1.52
C ALA A 5 -15.32 19.87 -2.19
N ASP A 6 -15.45 19.71 -3.51
CA ASP A 6 -14.87 18.58 -4.24
C ASP A 6 -13.34 18.72 -4.36
N ILE A 7 -12.80 19.94 -4.37
CA ILE A 7 -11.36 20.20 -4.29
C ILE A 7 -10.81 19.74 -2.94
N ILE A 8 -11.51 20.03 -1.84
CA ILE A 8 -11.10 19.58 -0.50
C ILE A 8 -11.12 18.05 -0.40
N LYS A 9 -12.17 17.41 -0.93
CA LYS A 9 -12.26 15.93 -1.02
C LYS A 9 -11.11 15.35 -1.82
N PHE A 10 -10.73 15.99 -2.94
CA PHE A 10 -9.59 15.59 -3.73
C PHE A 10 -8.27 15.72 -2.95
N LEU A 11 -8.05 16.83 -2.25
CA LEU A 11 -6.83 17.03 -1.45
C LEU A 11 -6.72 15.98 -0.34
N ILE A 12 -7.81 15.63 0.33
CA ILE A 12 -7.82 14.56 1.34
C ILE A 12 -7.56 13.19 0.69
N SER A 13 -8.25 12.90 -0.42
CA SER A 13 -8.04 11.64 -1.16
C SER A 13 -6.60 11.50 -1.64
N PHE A 14 -6.00 12.60 -2.10
CA PHE A 14 -4.61 12.63 -2.47
C PHE A 14 -3.75 12.47 -1.21
N PHE A 15 -3.64 13.48 -0.36
CA PHE A 15 -2.65 13.53 0.71
C PHE A 15 -2.81 12.52 1.84
N VAL A 16 -4.00 11.95 2.04
CA VAL A 16 -4.28 11.01 3.14
C VAL A 16 -4.59 9.61 2.61
N ILE A 17 -5.58 9.48 1.71
CA ILE A 17 -6.02 8.17 1.25
C ILE A 17 -4.95 7.50 0.38
N LEU A 18 -4.29 8.23 -0.52
CA LEU A 18 -3.27 7.65 -1.39
C LEU A 18 -2.10 7.04 -0.60
N PRO A 19 -1.49 7.72 0.40
CA PRO A 19 -0.48 7.07 1.25
C PRO A 19 -0.98 5.80 1.94
N ILE A 20 -2.21 5.80 2.46
CA ILE A 20 -2.80 4.62 3.12
C ILE A 20 -2.92 3.46 2.12
N VAL A 21 -3.44 3.72 0.92
CA VAL A 21 -3.56 2.71 -0.14
C VAL A 21 -2.18 2.20 -0.57
N THR A 22 -1.19 3.08 -0.70
CA THR A 22 0.19 2.67 -1.00
C THR A 22 0.78 1.77 0.08
N LEU A 23 0.51 2.05 1.37
CA LEU A 23 0.95 1.21 2.48
C LEU A 23 0.28 -0.17 2.43
N ILE A 24 -1.04 -0.22 2.19
CA ILE A 24 -1.77 -1.48 2.02
C ILE A 24 -1.19 -2.28 0.84
N HIS A 25 -0.91 -1.62 -0.27
CA HIS A 25 -0.31 -2.25 -1.45
C HIS A 25 1.07 -2.85 -1.15
N LEU A 26 1.96 -2.09 -0.52
CA LEU A 26 3.30 -2.58 -0.14
C LEU A 26 3.19 -3.74 0.87
N SER A 27 2.23 -3.66 1.81
CA SER A 27 1.97 -4.74 2.77
C SER A 27 1.61 -6.05 2.06
N GLY A 28 0.85 -5.99 0.96
CA GLY A 28 0.53 -7.16 0.14
C GLY A 28 1.78 -7.80 -0.47
N HIS A 29 2.69 -7.02 -1.06
CA HIS A 29 3.95 -7.56 -1.56
C HIS A 29 4.76 -8.26 -0.47
N ILE A 30 4.92 -7.62 0.69
CA ILE A 30 5.71 -8.17 1.80
C ILE A 30 5.06 -9.42 2.38
N PHE A 31 3.73 -9.46 2.45
CA PHE A 31 3.00 -10.63 2.89
C PHE A 31 3.36 -11.85 2.03
N PHE A 32 3.29 -11.73 0.70
CA PHE A 32 3.66 -12.82 -0.19
C PHE A 32 5.15 -13.12 -0.18
N VAL A 33 6.03 -12.11 -0.16
CA VAL A 33 7.49 -12.33 -0.01
C VAL A 33 7.78 -13.08 1.29
N THR A 34 7.09 -12.77 2.38
CA THR A 34 7.23 -13.47 3.67
C THR A 34 6.72 -14.89 3.61
N LEU A 35 5.55 -15.10 3.00
CA LEU A 35 4.94 -16.41 2.82
C LEU A 35 5.85 -17.37 2.03
N PHE A 36 6.58 -16.84 1.05
CA PHE A 36 7.48 -17.62 0.21
C PHE A 36 8.94 -17.66 0.70
N GLY A 37 9.20 -17.16 1.92
CA GLY A 37 10.51 -17.25 2.56
C GLY A 37 11.56 -16.31 1.97
N GLY A 38 11.17 -15.10 1.58
CA GLY A 38 12.09 -14.06 1.13
C GLY A 38 13.03 -13.59 2.24
N SER A 39 14.30 -13.37 1.91
CA SER A 39 15.34 -12.86 2.81
C SER A 39 15.59 -11.36 2.60
N GLU A 40 16.10 -10.69 3.64
CA GLU A 40 16.52 -9.27 3.59
C GLU A 40 15.46 -8.34 2.97
N LYS A 41 14.22 -8.45 3.45
CA LYS A 41 13.08 -7.66 2.96
C LYS A 41 13.24 -6.21 3.39
N LYS A 42 13.12 -5.28 2.45
CA LYS A 42 13.16 -3.85 2.72
C LYS A 42 12.00 -3.15 2.02
N ILE A 43 11.23 -2.40 2.78
CA ILE A 43 10.21 -1.50 2.28
C ILE A 43 10.82 -0.12 2.21
N THR A 44 10.60 0.57 1.10
CA THR A 44 10.87 2.01 0.98
C THR A 44 9.55 2.72 0.75
N ILE A 45 9.24 3.73 1.56
CA ILE A 45 8.00 4.51 1.47
C ILE A 45 8.38 5.97 1.20
N GLY A 46 7.83 6.54 0.12
CA GLY A 46 8.11 7.91 -0.31
C GLY A 46 9.30 8.05 -1.26
N SER A 47 9.70 9.30 -1.50
CA SER A 47 10.70 9.66 -2.50
C SER A 47 11.83 10.53 -1.95
N GLY A 48 12.97 10.54 -2.63
CA GLY A 48 14.14 11.37 -2.31
C GLY A 48 15.03 10.84 -1.18
N LYS A 49 15.60 11.74 -0.38
CA LYS A 49 16.55 11.37 0.68
C LYS A 49 15.85 10.61 1.80
N ARG A 50 16.54 9.61 2.38
CA ARG A 50 16.11 8.87 3.57
C ARG A 50 15.89 9.86 4.72
N LEU A 51 14.70 9.82 5.31
CA LEU A 51 14.36 10.57 6.51
C LEU A 51 14.76 9.76 7.74
N PHE A 52 14.26 8.53 7.83
CA PHE A 52 14.67 7.55 8.83
C PHE A 52 14.52 6.12 8.28
N SER A 53 15.24 5.18 8.86
CA SER A 53 15.11 3.75 8.58
C SER A 53 14.93 3.03 9.89
N PHE A 54 13.83 2.30 10.04
CA PHE A 54 13.58 1.46 11.20
C PHE A 54 13.44 0.01 10.75
N TRP A 55 14.37 -0.83 11.20
CA TRP A 55 14.41 -2.25 10.85
C TRP A 55 14.43 -2.48 9.33
N ASN A 56 13.28 -2.86 8.77
CA ASN A 56 13.09 -3.19 7.36
C ASN A 56 12.29 -2.11 6.62
N ILE A 57 12.01 -0.97 7.26
CA ILE A 57 11.18 0.11 6.72
C ILE A 57 12.03 1.37 6.58
N GLU A 58 12.24 1.81 5.35
CA GLU A 58 12.88 3.06 4.99
C GLU A 58 11.82 4.10 4.64
N VAL A 59 11.76 5.19 5.39
CA VAL A 59 10.87 6.32 5.10
C VAL A 59 11.69 7.45 4.49
N ARG A 60 11.25 7.96 3.34
CA ARG A 60 11.92 9.04 2.60
C ARG A 60 11.19 10.37 2.76
N ARG A 61 11.92 11.46 2.54
CA ARG A 61 11.51 12.83 2.87
C ARG A 61 10.34 13.36 2.04
N TYR A 62 10.21 12.95 0.78
CA TYR A 62 9.16 13.43 -0.10
C TYR A 62 7.97 12.46 -0.16
N TYR A 63 6.83 13.04 -0.52
CA TYR A 63 5.50 12.46 -0.52
C TYR A 63 5.39 10.96 -0.90
N PHE A 64 4.50 10.25 -0.20
CA PHE A 64 4.29 8.79 -0.25
C PHE A 64 3.48 8.31 -1.46
N TRP A 65 3.66 8.98 -2.60
CA TRP A 65 3.02 8.60 -3.86
C TRP A 65 3.55 7.27 -4.41
N ASN A 66 4.78 6.90 -4.07
CA ASN A 66 5.42 5.67 -4.49
C ASN A 66 6.10 4.99 -3.30
N GLY A 67 6.24 3.67 -3.41
CA GLY A 67 7.08 2.90 -2.53
C GLY A 67 7.64 1.67 -3.24
N ALA A 68 8.71 1.12 -2.70
CA ALA A 68 9.40 -0.03 -3.24
C ALA A 68 9.45 -1.15 -2.22
N CYS A 69 9.32 -2.38 -2.69
CA CYS A 69 9.58 -3.58 -1.91
C CYS A 69 10.79 -4.28 -2.52
N GLU A 70 11.90 -4.26 -1.81
CA GLU A 70 13.15 -4.90 -2.20
C GLU A 70 13.32 -6.19 -1.37
N TYR A 71 13.81 -7.26 -1.99
CA TYR A 71 14.16 -8.51 -1.33
C TYR A 71 15.33 -9.16 -2.09
N LYS A 72 16.19 -9.89 -1.38
CA LYS A 72 17.46 -10.36 -1.96
C LYS A 72 17.39 -11.78 -2.51
N SER A 73 16.76 -12.69 -1.78
CA SER A 73 16.56 -14.06 -2.24
C SER A 73 15.21 -14.59 -1.82
N LEU A 74 14.72 -15.59 -2.54
CA LEU A 74 13.45 -16.26 -2.28
C LEU A 74 13.70 -17.76 -2.13
N ARG A 75 13.20 -18.37 -1.05
CA ARG A 75 13.36 -19.82 -0.81
C ARG A 75 12.69 -20.67 -1.90
N HIS A 76 11.55 -20.22 -2.41
CA HIS A 76 10.83 -20.87 -3.50
C HIS A 76 10.76 -19.94 -4.72
N ASP A 77 11.88 -19.72 -5.39
CA ASP A 77 11.93 -18.91 -6.61
C ASP A 77 11.36 -19.68 -7.81
N THR A 78 10.09 -19.45 -8.10
CA THR A 78 9.42 -19.94 -9.30
C THR A 78 8.65 -18.81 -9.94
N ARG A 79 8.36 -18.95 -11.24
CA ARG A 79 7.54 -17.97 -11.98
C ARG A 79 6.21 -17.71 -11.29
N VAL A 80 5.55 -18.75 -10.77
CA VAL A 80 4.27 -18.65 -10.06
C VAL A 80 4.43 -17.85 -8.77
N THR A 81 5.50 -18.09 -8.02
CA THR A 81 5.79 -17.35 -6.79
C THR A 81 5.96 -15.87 -7.07
N ASN A 82 6.78 -15.53 -8.07
CA ASN A 82 7.02 -14.15 -8.47
C ASN A 82 5.73 -13.47 -8.95
N THR A 83 4.90 -14.16 -9.74
CA THR A 83 3.58 -13.64 -10.13
C THR A 83 2.70 -13.35 -8.92
N LYS A 84 2.64 -14.23 -7.92
CA LYS A 84 1.86 -14.00 -6.69
C LYS A 84 2.40 -12.81 -5.89
N ILE A 85 3.71 -12.65 -5.82
CA ILE A 85 4.33 -11.49 -5.17
C ILE A 85 3.93 -10.21 -5.90
N PHE A 86 4.04 -10.14 -7.22
CA PHE A 86 3.63 -8.97 -8.01
C PHE A 86 2.13 -8.67 -7.91
N LEU A 87 1.28 -9.70 -7.86
CA LEU A 87 -0.16 -9.53 -7.67
C LEU A 87 -0.54 -9.14 -6.24
N GLY A 88 0.35 -9.40 -5.27
CA GLY A 88 0.07 -9.25 -3.85
C GLY A 88 -0.45 -7.87 -3.45
N GLY A 89 0.19 -6.81 -3.94
CA GLY A 89 -0.24 -5.45 -3.63
C GLY A 89 -1.62 -5.12 -4.18
N SER A 90 -1.91 -5.51 -5.43
CA SER A 90 -3.23 -5.32 -6.04
C SER A 90 -4.30 -6.13 -5.31
N LEU A 91 -3.99 -7.36 -4.89
CA LEU A 91 -4.90 -8.22 -4.16
C LEU A 91 -5.30 -7.61 -2.80
N PHE A 92 -4.34 -7.01 -2.10
CA PHE A 92 -4.58 -6.34 -0.82
C PHE A 92 -5.40 -5.07 -0.97
N ASN A 93 -5.16 -4.27 -2.01
CA ASN A 93 -6.01 -3.12 -2.31
C ASN A 93 -7.44 -3.55 -2.65
N LEU A 94 -7.59 -4.61 -3.45
CA LEU A 94 -8.89 -5.18 -3.79
C LEU A 94 -9.62 -5.69 -2.53
N ALA A 95 -8.90 -6.39 -1.63
CA ALA A 95 -9.45 -6.80 -0.34
C ALA A 95 -9.87 -5.58 0.51
N GLY A 96 -9.08 -4.50 0.50
CA GLY A 96 -9.43 -3.23 1.16
C GLY A 96 -10.70 -2.60 0.60
N ILE A 97 -10.89 -2.62 -0.71
CA ILE A 97 -12.13 -2.14 -1.35
C ILE A 97 -13.34 -2.95 -0.86
N PHE A 98 -13.24 -4.29 -0.87
CA PHE A 98 -14.33 -5.14 -0.38
C PHE A 98 -14.61 -4.93 1.11
N LEU A 99 -13.57 -4.75 1.92
CA LEU A 99 -13.71 -4.48 3.35
C LEU A 99 -14.46 -3.17 3.59
N VAL A 100 -14.00 -2.06 2.98
CA VAL A 100 -14.65 -0.75 3.12
C VAL A 100 -16.10 -0.81 2.63
N ASN A 101 -16.35 -1.43 1.47
CA ASN A 101 -17.71 -1.56 0.93
C ASN A 101 -18.64 -2.38 1.84
N THR A 102 -18.11 -3.42 2.49
CA THR A 102 -18.87 -4.24 3.45
C THR A 102 -19.21 -3.44 4.69
N LEU A 103 -18.25 -2.68 5.23
CA LEU A 103 -18.46 -1.83 6.41
C LEU A 103 -19.51 -0.74 6.14
N ILE A 104 -19.50 -0.17 4.93
CA ILE A 104 -20.52 0.78 4.47
C ILE A 104 -21.89 0.08 4.38
N SER A 105 -21.95 -1.11 3.77
CA SER A 105 -23.21 -1.86 3.62
C SER A 105 -23.83 -2.28 4.96
N GLN A 106 -23.01 -2.45 5.99
CA GLN A 106 -23.45 -2.75 7.37
C GLN A 106 -23.84 -1.49 8.16
N GLY A 107 -23.67 -0.29 7.61
CA GLY A 107 -23.93 0.97 8.29
C GLY A 107 -22.91 1.32 9.39
N ILE A 108 -21.73 0.68 9.37
CA ILE A 108 -20.64 0.98 10.32
C ILE A 108 -19.87 2.22 9.87
N LEU A 109 -19.69 2.39 8.56
CA LEU A 109 -19.07 3.55 7.95
C LEU A 109 -20.08 4.32 7.10
N ASP A 110 -19.98 5.64 7.12
CA ASP A 110 -20.73 6.49 6.23
C ASP A 110 -20.24 6.36 4.78
N ASN A 111 -21.15 6.61 3.83
CA ASN A 111 -20.87 6.55 2.39
C ASN A 111 -19.91 7.65 1.91
N SER A 112 -19.65 8.66 2.74
CA SER A 112 -18.80 9.78 2.40
C SER A 112 -17.99 10.23 3.61
N VAL A 113 -16.81 10.80 3.32
CA VAL A 113 -15.93 11.41 4.32
C VAL A 113 -16.55 12.71 4.89
N PHE A 114 -17.63 13.22 4.27
CA PHE A 114 -18.43 14.38 4.67
C PHE A 114 -19.87 14.24 4.20
#